data_AF-A0A9P1GES3-F1
#
_entry.id   AF-A0A9P1GES3-F1
#
_cell.length_a   1.000
_cell.length_b   1.000
_cell.length_c   1.000
_cell.angle_alpha   90.00
_cell.angle_beta   90.00
_cell.angle_gamma   90.00
#
_symmetry.space_group_name_H-M   'P 1'
#
loop_
_entity.id
_entity.type
_entity.pdbx_description
1 polymer ?
#
loop_
_entity_poly.entity_id
_entity_poly.type
_entity_poly.pdbx_seq_one_letter_code
_entity_poly.pdbx_strand_id
1 'polypeptide(L)'
;MESLSSRPPAVSLGVPTVLPGLDEILYREAEERKHRQEMREREALIHLREQSIPRLGRRSKAYYGARLERELLAAFDQCPERNFIALNDQKEVLAIPRSKVGDVLELMGFVKDNSFCSRLGVLLDREESGMICFDRLLHFISNALDTERTPPRFLAFSLEEECFNQLEWQLSKDFGRMLYNKHNKSTTESIARRFERAADPEPPRPPSPPPRPTTPRCPAARAGKGAQLEKEIKELNLQQEMQECTFHPQLIASTPQRRAASPHVRNFEATVMRMKQAQKQHQRRLKEQNRIPAGEKYEKLRRLGPQPFSCAFRRRSKPKPLVYVDVKVGSGRTGRVGVHEGDDFRVLARQPAVKGENRNFAKTFQLDRDARPIRTLSLGEPGFGTLSKGCLRLARLADAETGKVAAKLSPEPGRPQKFIVDGDKASQLRHVATAAMADVQRTQE
;
A
#
# COMPACT_ATOMS: atom_id res chain seq x y z
N MET A 1 32.32 -75.62 -25.36
CA MET A 1 32.07 -74.21 -25.72
C MET A 1 31.74 -73.46 -24.44
N GLU A 2 32.76 -73.05 -23.69
CA GLU A 2 32.62 -72.26 -22.47
C GLU A 2 33.34 -70.93 -22.71
N SER A 3 32.57 -69.86 -22.88
CA SER A 3 33.07 -68.52 -23.08
C SER A 3 33.40 -67.89 -21.72
N LEU A 4 34.70 -67.88 -21.38
CA LEU A 4 35.26 -67.19 -20.23
C LEU A 4 35.10 -65.67 -20.38
N SER A 5 34.06 -65.14 -19.75
CA SER A 5 33.80 -63.71 -19.59
C SER A 5 34.77 -63.11 -18.56
N SER A 6 35.88 -62.53 -19.02
CA SER A 6 36.83 -61.80 -18.18
C SER A 6 36.21 -60.51 -17.63
N ARG A 7 35.86 -60.50 -16.34
CA ARG A 7 35.48 -59.28 -15.61
C ARG A 7 36.73 -58.38 -15.48
N PRO A 8 36.66 -57.09 -15.83
CA PRO A 8 37.76 -56.16 -15.61
C PRO A 8 38.00 -55.99 -14.10
N PRO A 9 39.26 -55.80 -13.67
CA PRO A 9 39.61 -55.65 -12.26
C PRO A 9 38.93 -54.41 -11.68
N ALA A 10 38.26 -54.59 -10.54
CA ALA A 10 37.68 -53.50 -9.79
C ALA A 10 38.81 -52.57 -9.32
N VAL A 11 38.98 -51.44 -10.01
CA VAL A 11 39.84 -50.35 -9.57
C VAL A 11 39.18 -49.74 -8.35
N SER A 12 39.61 -50.15 -7.16
CA SER A 12 39.32 -49.46 -5.91
C SER A 12 39.99 -48.10 -5.97
N LEU A 13 39.28 -47.09 -6.47
CA LEU A 13 39.65 -45.69 -6.33
C LEU A 13 39.72 -45.41 -4.83
N GLY A 14 40.93 -45.45 -4.27
CA GLY A 14 41.19 -45.11 -2.87
C GLY A 14 40.55 -43.76 -2.58
N VAL A 15 39.69 -43.72 -1.57
CA VAL A 15 39.05 -42.50 -1.10
C VAL A 15 40.17 -41.49 -0.83
N PRO A 16 40.21 -40.35 -1.53
CA PRO A 16 41.25 -39.35 -1.33
C PRO A 16 41.30 -39.03 0.16
N THR A 17 42.46 -39.25 0.77
CA THR A 17 42.76 -38.90 2.14
C THR A 17 42.32 -37.46 2.36
N VAL A 18 41.38 -37.27 3.28
CA VAL A 18 40.79 -35.98 3.64
C VAL A 18 41.94 -35.04 3.98
N LEU A 19 42.17 -34.04 3.13
CA LEU A 19 43.17 -33.01 3.37
C LEU A 19 42.81 -32.32 4.69
N PRO A 20 43.68 -32.37 5.73
CA PRO A 20 43.42 -31.71 6.99
C PRO A 20 43.13 -30.22 6.74
N GLY A 21 41.95 -29.75 7.15
CA GLY A 21 41.51 -28.36 6.97
C GLY A 21 40.54 -28.11 5.81
N LEU A 22 40.30 -29.06 4.90
CA LEU A 22 39.26 -28.90 3.87
C LEU A 22 37.86 -28.82 4.50
N ASP A 23 37.63 -29.63 5.54
CA ASP A 23 36.36 -29.64 6.27
C ASP A 23 36.08 -28.29 6.94
N GLU A 24 37.09 -27.65 7.54
CA GLU A 24 36.94 -26.33 8.16
C GLU A 24 36.54 -25.26 7.14
N ILE A 25 37.10 -25.33 5.93
CA ILE A 25 36.74 -24.41 4.83
C ILE A 25 35.28 -24.66 4.40
N LEU A 26 34.86 -25.91 4.27
CA LEU A 26 33.49 -26.26 3.91
C LEU A 26 32.48 -25.83 4.99
N TYR A 27 32.83 -25.99 6.27
CA TYR A 27 32.01 -25.51 7.39
C TYR A 27 31.88 -23.99 7.39
N ARG A 28 32.99 -23.23 7.25
CA ARG A 28 32.94 -21.77 7.14
C ARG A 28 32.09 -21.31 5.94
N GLU A 29 32.26 -21.94 4.79
CA GLU A 29 31.48 -21.60 3.59
C GLU A 29 29.99 -21.93 3.77
N ALA A 30 29.66 -23.02 4.46
CA ALA A 30 28.28 -23.38 4.81
C ALA A 30 27.65 -22.37 5.77
N GLU A 31 28.38 -21.93 6.81
CA GLU A 31 27.93 -20.88 7.73
C GLU A 31 27.69 -19.56 7.01
N GLU A 32 28.58 -19.16 6.10
CA GLU A 32 28.36 -17.96 5.29
C GLU A 32 27.12 -18.07 4.39
N ARG A 33 26.86 -19.23 3.79
CA ARG A 33 25.65 -19.46 2.99
C ARG A 33 24.39 -19.36 3.85
N LYS A 34 24.42 -19.92 5.06
CA LYS A 34 23.34 -19.81 6.05
C LYS A 34 23.11 -18.36 6.42
N HIS A 35 24.16 -17.61 6.73
CA HIS A 35 24.07 -16.18 7.05
C HIS A 35 23.49 -15.35 5.88
N ARG A 36 23.94 -15.60 4.65
CA ARG A 36 23.38 -14.96 3.44
C ARG A 36 21.91 -15.34 3.19
N GLN A 37 21.49 -16.53 3.61
CA GLN A 37 20.08 -16.93 3.54
C GLN A 37 19.25 -16.20 4.61
N GLU A 38 19.71 -16.18 5.87
CA GLU A 38 19.05 -15.46 6.96
C GLU A 38 18.88 -13.97 6.66
N MET A 39 19.90 -13.33 6.06
CA MET A 39 19.79 -11.92 5.63
C MET A 39 18.73 -11.72 4.56
N ARG A 40 18.66 -12.60 3.54
CA ARG A 40 17.60 -12.54 2.51
C ARG A 40 16.22 -12.78 3.08
N GLU A 41 16.08 -13.68 4.05
CA GLU A 41 14.80 -13.94 4.74
C GLU A 41 14.38 -12.74 5.58
N ARG A 42 15.30 -12.10 6.31
CA ARG A 42 15.04 -10.85 7.05
C ARG A 42 14.61 -9.72 6.12
N GLU A 43 15.32 -9.52 5.01
CA GLU A 43 14.96 -8.52 3.98
C GLU A 43 13.58 -8.80 3.38
N ALA A 44 13.28 -10.07 3.07
CA ALA A 44 11.97 -10.47 2.55
C ALA A 44 10.84 -10.21 3.56
N LEU A 45 11.08 -10.47 4.84
CA LEU A 45 10.11 -10.17 5.91
C LEU A 45 9.86 -8.67 6.08
N ILE A 46 10.91 -7.84 5.98
CA ILE A 46 10.76 -6.38 6.02
C ILE A 46 9.92 -5.92 4.83
N HIS A 47 10.21 -6.38 3.61
CA HIS A 47 9.41 -6.03 2.43
C HIS A 47 7.96 -6.51 2.50
N LEU A 48 7.72 -7.72 3.04
CA LEU A 48 6.35 -8.22 3.23
C LEU A 48 5.57 -7.31 4.20
N ARG A 49 6.24 -6.84 5.27
CA ARG A 49 5.67 -5.90 6.23
C ARG A 49 5.41 -4.53 5.61
N GLU A 50 6.30 -4.04 4.76
CA GLU A 50 6.09 -2.78 4.02
C GLU A 50 4.93 -2.87 3.02
N GLN A 51 4.74 -4.04 2.39
CA GLN A 51 3.66 -4.29 1.45
C GLN A 51 2.30 -4.52 2.12
N SER A 52 2.28 -5.02 3.36
CA SER A 52 1.04 -5.27 4.10
C SER A 52 0.42 -4.00 4.67
N ILE A 53 1.18 -2.90 4.78
CA ILE A 53 0.66 -1.60 5.21
C ILE A 53 -0.06 -0.94 4.02
N PRO A 54 -1.40 -0.79 4.06
CA PRO A 54 -2.12 -0.15 2.99
C PRO A 54 -1.73 1.33 2.93
N ARG A 55 -1.00 1.72 1.87
CA ARG A 55 -0.65 3.11 1.62
C ARG A 55 -1.89 3.89 1.21
N LEU A 56 -2.53 4.52 2.19
CA LEU A 56 -3.65 5.42 1.94
C LEU A 56 -3.15 6.63 1.15
N GLY A 57 -3.69 6.83 -0.05
CA GLY A 57 -3.41 8.02 -0.84
C GLY A 57 -3.90 9.30 -0.14
N ARG A 58 -3.37 10.46 -0.53
CA ARG A 58 -3.70 11.76 0.10
C ARG A 58 -5.21 12.01 0.23
N ARG A 59 -5.99 11.68 -0.81
CA ARG A 59 -7.46 11.83 -0.79
C ARG A 59 -8.13 10.89 0.22
N SER A 60 -7.69 9.64 0.29
CA SER A 60 -8.21 8.67 1.25
C SER A 60 -7.89 9.12 2.68
N LYS A 61 -6.65 9.58 2.93
CA LYS A 61 -6.27 10.14 4.24
C LYS A 61 -7.16 11.32 4.65
N ALA A 62 -7.38 12.27 3.76
CA ALA A 62 -8.28 13.40 4.03
C ALA A 62 -9.72 12.94 4.34
N TYR A 63 -10.24 11.97 3.59
CA TYR A 63 -11.57 11.40 3.84
C TYR A 63 -11.66 10.70 5.21
N TYR A 64 -10.65 9.90 5.57
CA TYR A 64 -10.58 9.25 6.88
C TYR A 64 -10.43 10.27 8.01
N GLY A 65 -9.63 11.32 7.83
CA GLY A 65 -9.51 12.42 8.78
C GLY A 65 -10.84 13.11 9.05
N ALA A 66 -11.54 13.56 8.00
CA ALA A 66 -12.86 14.19 8.12
C ALA A 66 -13.94 13.25 8.68
N ARG A 67 -13.80 11.94 8.48
CA ARG A 67 -14.68 10.95 9.11
C ARG A 67 -14.38 10.79 10.60
N LEU A 68 -13.10 10.66 10.95
CA LEU A 68 -12.63 10.53 12.33
C LEU A 68 -13.05 11.74 13.16
N GLU A 69 -12.86 12.95 12.62
CA GLU A 69 -13.26 14.21 13.25
C GLU A 69 -14.76 14.21 13.59
N ARG A 70 -15.62 13.80 12.64
CA ARG A 70 -17.07 13.70 12.87
C ARG A 70 -17.44 12.65 13.91
N GLU A 71 -16.80 11.48 13.89
CA GLU A 71 -17.04 10.42 14.88
C GLU A 71 -16.58 10.85 16.28
N LEU A 72 -15.45 11.55 16.38
CA LEU A 72 -14.92 12.09 17.63
C LEU A 72 -15.83 13.21 18.17
N LEU A 73 -16.28 14.14 17.30
CA LEU A 73 -17.23 15.20 17.69
C LEU A 73 -18.53 14.59 18.22
N ALA A 74 -19.08 13.59 17.52
CA ALA A 74 -20.29 12.92 17.96
C ALA A 74 -20.11 12.19 19.31
N ALA A 75 -18.91 11.69 19.61
CA ALA A 75 -18.60 11.08 20.90
C ALA A 75 -18.46 12.13 22.01
N PHE A 76 -17.81 13.27 21.75
CA PHE A 76 -17.77 14.40 22.69
C PHE A 76 -19.18 14.94 22.97
N ASP A 77 -20.02 14.99 21.93
CA ASP A 77 -21.38 15.49 22.06
C ASP A 77 -22.24 14.65 23.00
N GLN A 78 -21.97 13.34 23.06
CA GLN A 78 -22.65 12.41 23.96
C GLN A 78 -22.11 12.44 25.39
N CYS A 79 -20.99 13.12 25.66
CA CYS A 79 -20.47 13.27 27.01
C CYS A 79 -21.24 14.35 27.78
N PRO A 80 -21.87 14.01 28.94
CA PRO A 80 -22.70 14.95 29.68
C PRO A 80 -21.89 16.08 30.33
N GLU A 81 -20.60 15.86 30.60
CA GLU A 81 -19.70 16.80 31.27
C GLU A 81 -18.84 17.61 30.28
N ARG A 82 -19.27 17.75 29.03
CA ARG A 82 -18.55 18.55 28.04
C ARG A 82 -18.61 20.04 28.43
N ASN A 83 -17.47 20.72 28.34
CA ASN A 83 -17.35 22.15 28.61
C ASN A 83 -16.71 22.87 27.42
N PHE A 84 -16.98 24.16 27.30
CA PHE A 84 -16.27 25.04 26.36
C PHE A 84 -15.26 25.85 27.15
N ILE A 85 -13.99 25.81 26.73
CA ILE A 85 -12.90 26.56 27.36
C ILE A 85 -12.50 27.69 26.42
N ALA A 86 -12.44 28.91 26.95
CA ALA A 86 -11.92 30.06 26.23
C ALA A 86 -10.38 30.00 26.25
N LEU A 87 -9.77 29.72 25.09
CA LEU A 87 -8.33 29.83 24.91
C LEU A 87 -8.00 31.23 24.38
N ASN A 88 -7.31 32.04 25.20
CA ASN A 88 -6.67 33.32 24.85
C ASN A 88 -7.36 34.08 23.71
N ASP A 89 -8.59 34.53 23.99
CA ASP A 89 -9.39 35.51 23.23
C ASP A 89 -9.93 35.16 21.84
N GLN A 90 -9.71 33.97 21.25
CA GLN A 90 -10.14 33.78 19.84
C GLN A 90 -10.98 32.56 19.49
N LYS A 91 -11.19 31.60 20.39
CA LYS A 91 -12.19 30.54 20.14
C LYS A 91 -12.54 29.76 21.40
N GLU A 92 -13.83 29.56 21.62
CA GLU A 92 -14.29 28.51 22.53
C GLU A 92 -13.91 27.15 21.93
N VAL A 93 -13.10 26.38 22.66
CA VAL A 93 -12.70 25.04 22.26
C VAL A 93 -13.46 24.03 23.10
N LEU A 94 -14.00 23.01 22.43
CA LEU A 94 -14.69 21.92 23.09
C LEU A 94 -13.69 21.08 23.89
N ALA A 95 -13.97 20.87 25.16
CA ALA A 95 -13.13 20.11 26.07
C ALA A 95 -13.93 19.17 26.97
N ILE A 96 -13.27 18.11 27.45
CA ILE A 96 -13.83 17.13 28.37
C ILE A 96 -12.93 16.97 29.61
N PRO A 97 -13.49 16.58 30.77
CA PRO A 97 -12.67 16.24 31.92
C PRO A 97 -11.74 15.07 31.63
N ARG A 98 -10.53 15.10 32.19
CA ARG A 98 -9.53 14.04 32.02
C ARG A 98 -10.05 12.65 32.39
N SER A 99 -10.93 12.56 33.39
CA SER A 99 -11.56 11.30 33.83
C SER A 99 -12.48 10.67 32.78
N LYS A 100 -12.96 11.44 31.80
CA LYS A 100 -13.95 11.00 30.79
C LYS A 100 -13.36 10.61 29.45
N VAL A 101 -12.04 10.68 29.27
CA VAL A 101 -11.38 10.25 28.02
C VAL A 101 -11.70 8.80 27.68
N GLY A 102 -11.76 7.94 28.71
CA GLY A 102 -12.11 6.53 28.51
C GLY A 102 -13.52 6.34 27.97
N ASP A 103 -14.49 7.14 28.42
CA ASP A 103 -15.87 7.08 27.96
C ASP A 103 -15.99 7.54 26.49
N VAL A 104 -15.26 8.60 26.10
CA VAL A 104 -15.21 9.05 24.70
C VAL A 104 -14.61 7.98 23.79
N LEU A 105 -13.50 7.35 24.21
CA LEU A 105 -12.88 6.27 23.44
C LEU A 105 -13.81 5.05 23.34
N GLU A 106 -14.52 4.72 24.41
CA GLU A 106 -15.53 3.66 24.44
C GLU A 106 -16.69 3.94 23.47
N LEU A 107 -17.20 5.18 23.43
CA LEU A 107 -18.24 5.61 22.49
C LEU A 107 -17.79 5.51 21.02
N MET A 108 -16.51 5.74 20.75
CA MET A 108 -15.92 5.49 19.43
C MET A 108 -15.73 4.00 19.13
N GLY A 109 -16.00 3.11 20.07
CA GLY A 109 -15.87 1.66 19.96
C GLY A 109 -14.45 1.15 20.20
N PHE A 110 -13.64 1.86 21.00
CA PHE A 110 -12.36 1.37 21.50
C PHE A 110 -12.54 0.67 22.86
N VAL A 111 -11.61 -0.23 23.20
CA VAL A 111 -11.66 -0.94 24.48
C VAL A 111 -11.23 0.01 25.60
N LYS A 112 -12.01 0.04 26.69
CA LYS A 112 -11.71 0.82 27.88
C LYS A 112 -10.57 0.18 28.68
N ASP A 113 -9.36 0.68 28.50
CA ASP A 113 -8.23 0.40 29.37
C ASP A 113 -7.95 1.62 30.25
N ASN A 114 -8.29 1.53 31.54
CA ASN A 114 -8.15 2.62 32.49
C ASN A 114 -6.69 3.09 32.63
N SER A 115 -5.72 2.17 32.51
CA SER A 115 -4.30 2.50 32.61
C SER A 115 -3.82 3.28 31.39
N PHE A 116 -4.33 2.94 30.20
CA PHE A 116 -4.09 3.68 28.97
C PHE A 116 -4.73 5.06 29.03
N CYS A 117 -6.01 5.14 29.40
CA CYS A 117 -6.76 6.39 29.44
C CYS A 117 -6.18 7.39 30.46
N SER A 118 -5.71 6.92 31.62
CA SER A 118 -5.07 7.77 32.62
C SER A 118 -3.77 8.40 32.10
N ARG A 119 -2.92 7.59 31.44
CA ARG A 119 -1.65 8.04 30.83
C ARG A 119 -1.89 8.98 29.64
N LEU A 120 -2.86 8.66 28.79
CA LEU A 120 -3.30 9.55 27.70
C LEU A 120 -3.81 10.87 28.25
N GLY A 121 -4.51 10.83 29.39
CA GLY A 121 -4.94 12.00 30.10
C GLY A 121 -3.80 12.94 30.47
N VAL A 122 -2.72 12.42 31.07
CA VAL A 122 -1.50 13.20 31.39
C VAL A 122 -0.89 13.80 30.12
N LEU A 123 -0.81 13.01 29.05
CA LEU A 123 -0.17 13.46 27.81
C LEU A 123 -0.90 14.63 27.15
N LEU A 124 -2.24 14.60 27.16
CA LEU A 124 -3.07 15.60 26.47
C LEU A 124 -3.29 16.85 27.33
N ASP A 125 -3.26 16.70 28.66
CA ASP A 125 -3.40 17.78 29.64
C ASP A 125 -2.04 18.22 30.20
N ARG A 126 -1.14 18.67 29.30
CA ARG A 126 0.21 19.15 29.67
C ARG A 126 0.20 20.37 30.60
N GLU A 127 -0.91 21.10 30.63
CA GLU A 127 -1.07 22.32 31.44
C GLU A 127 -1.73 22.03 32.79
N GLU A 128 -2.01 20.75 33.11
CA GLU A 128 -2.67 20.31 34.34
C GLU A 128 -4.02 21.02 34.60
N SER A 129 -4.71 21.39 33.52
CA SER A 129 -6.00 22.08 33.56
C SER A 129 -7.13 21.19 34.07
N GLY A 130 -6.92 19.87 34.11
CA GLY A 130 -7.94 18.86 34.37
C GLY A 130 -8.82 18.57 33.15
N MET A 131 -8.59 19.26 32.03
CA MET A 131 -9.43 19.26 30.84
C MET A 131 -8.64 18.90 29.58
N ILE A 132 -9.28 18.19 28.66
CA ILE A 132 -8.67 17.74 27.42
C ILE A 132 -9.42 18.35 26.25
N CYS A 133 -8.68 19.15 25.48
CA CYS A 133 -9.19 19.81 24.29
C CYS A 133 -9.41 18.80 23.15
N PHE A 134 -10.51 18.98 22.43
CA PHE A 134 -10.86 18.19 21.25
C PHE A 134 -9.71 18.13 20.23
N ASP A 135 -9.10 19.26 19.90
CA ASP A 135 -8.03 19.35 18.90
C ASP A 135 -6.79 18.54 19.29
N ARG A 136 -6.43 18.52 20.59
CA ARG A 136 -5.29 17.74 21.09
C ARG A 136 -5.54 16.25 20.95
N LEU A 137 -6.73 15.78 21.32
CA LEU A 137 -7.10 14.37 21.16
C LEU A 137 -7.21 13.96 19.69
N LEU A 138 -7.83 14.80 18.84
CA LEU A 138 -7.92 14.57 17.40
C LEU A 138 -6.52 14.48 16.77
N HIS A 139 -5.62 15.38 17.15
CA HIS A 139 -4.24 15.38 16.67
C HIS A 139 -3.50 14.10 17.08
N PHE A 140 -3.62 13.68 18.34
CA PHE A 140 -3.05 12.43 18.83
C PHE A 140 -3.57 11.22 18.05
N ILE A 141 -4.89 11.07 17.89
CA ILE A 141 -5.48 9.93 17.19
C ILE A 141 -5.06 9.93 15.72
N SER A 142 -5.05 11.10 15.07
CA SER A 142 -4.61 11.23 13.68
C SER A 142 -3.14 10.84 13.51
N ASN A 143 -2.26 11.28 14.43
CA ASN A 143 -0.86 10.89 14.44
C ASN A 143 -0.66 9.39 14.70
N ALA A 144 -1.41 8.80 15.62
CA ALA A 144 -1.34 7.37 15.93
C ALA A 144 -1.80 6.49 14.75
N LEU A 145 -2.77 6.98 13.96
CA LEU A 145 -3.23 6.31 12.73
C LEU A 145 -2.23 6.42 11.58
N ASP A 146 -1.41 7.47 11.55
CA ASP A 146 -0.28 7.59 10.62
C ASP A 146 0.92 6.75 11.09
N THR A 147 0.73 5.42 11.13
CA THR A 147 1.71 4.42 11.58
C THR A 147 3.01 4.41 10.77
N GLU A 148 3.05 5.11 9.64
CA GLU A 148 4.25 5.29 8.81
C GLU A 148 5.24 6.31 9.38
N ARG A 149 4.94 6.98 10.49
CA ARG A 149 5.93 7.86 11.12
C ARG A 149 7.11 7.02 11.62
N THR A 150 8.24 7.19 10.93
CA THR A 150 9.56 7.00 11.55
C THR A 150 9.53 7.68 12.92
N PRO A 151 10.09 7.06 13.98
CA PRO A 151 10.20 7.70 15.28
C PRO A 151 10.73 9.10 15.02
N PRO A 152 10.03 10.15 15.51
CA PRO A 152 10.45 11.51 15.19
C PRO A 152 11.92 11.63 15.54
N ARG A 153 12.73 12.15 14.62
CA ARG A 153 14.10 12.50 14.94
C ARG A 153 14.00 13.74 15.81
N PHE A 154 13.79 13.53 17.09
CA PHE A 154 13.51 14.59 18.04
C PHE A 154 14.75 15.49 18.15
N LEU A 155 14.55 16.76 17.82
CA LEU A 155 15.41 17.84 18.30
C LEU A 155 14.75 18.37 19.57
N ALA A 156 14.61 17.52 20.59
CA ALA A 156 13.95 17.92 21.84
C ALA A 156 14.79 19.02 22.50
N PHE A 157 14.14 20.10 22.93
CA PHE A 157 14.81 21.23 23.56
C PHE A 157 14.94 21.05 25.08
N SER A 158 14.14 20.14 25.68
CA SER A 158 14.19 19.80 27.10
C SER A 158 13.99 18.30 27.37
N LEU A 159 14.47 17.83 28.53
CA LEU A 159 14.28 16.45 29.02
C LEU A 159 12.79 16.11 29.19
N GLU A 160 12.01 17.07 29.67
CA GLU A 160 10.56 16.92 29.86
C GLU A 160 9.85 16.66 28.53
N GLU A 161 10.21 17.42 27.49
CA GLU A 161 9.67 17.22 26.15
C GLU A 161 10.05 15.83 25.60
N GLU A 162 11.27 15.37 25.86
CA GLU A 162 11.71 14.01 25.50
C GLU A 162 10.86 12.92 26.21
N CYS A 163 10.57 13.09 27.50
CA CYS A 163 9.69 12.18 28.25
C CYS A 163 8.26 12.16 27.68
N PHE A 164 7.69 13.31 27.35
CA PHE A 164 6.36 13.39 26.73
C PHE A 164 6.33 12.77 25.34
N ASN A 165 7.37 13.00 24.55
CA ASN A 165 7.52 12.39 23.23
C ASN A 165 7.63 10.87 23.30
N GLN A 166 8.36 10.35 24.28
CA GLN A 166 8.45 8.91 24.52
C GLN A 166 7.09 8.34 24.97
N LEU A 167 6.37 9.04 25.84
CA LEU A 167 5.03 8.67 26.27
C LEU A 167 4.03 8.68 25.10
N GLU A 168 4.03 9.73 24.27
CA GLU A 168 3.19 9.83 23.07
C GLU A 168 3.45 8.69 22.11
N TRP A 169 4.72 8.36 21.87
CA TRP A 169 5.08 7.25 21.00
C TRP A 169 4.63 5.91 21.55
N GLN A 170 4.79 5.68 22.86
CA GLN A 170 4.36 4.46 23.51
C GLN A 170 2.83 4.31 23.46
N LEU A 171 2.10 5.38 23.77
CA LEU A 171 0.64 5.40 23.70
C LEU A 171 0.13 5.25 22.26
N SER A 172 0.80 5.84 21.28
CA SER A 172 0.46 5.67 19.86
C SER A 172 0.58 4.20 19.43
N LYS A 173 1.61 3.49 19.92
CA LYS A 173 1.76 2.04 19.67
C LYS A 173 0.67 1.22 20.34
N ASP A 174 0.36 1.52 21.61
CA ASP A 174 -0.71 0.85 22.34
C ASP A 174 -2.06 1.07 21.64
N PHE A 175 -2.32 2.30 21.18
CA PHE A 175 -3.50 2.66 20.40
C PHE A 175 -3.57 1.93 19.05
N GLY A 176 -2.46 1.84 18.32
CA GLY A 176 -2.37 1.05 17.09
C GLY A 176 -2.70 -0.44 17.29
N ARG A 177 -2.29 -1.02 18.43
CA ARG A 177 -2.67 -2.40 18.80
C ARG A 177 -4.17 -2.52 19.07
N MET A 178 -4.78 -1.55 19.75
CA MET A 178 -6.22 -1.52 19.98
C MET A 178 -7.02 -1.43 18.67
N LEU A 179 -6.58 -0.60 17.73
CA LEU A 179 -7.17 -0.50 16.39
C LEU A 179 -7.11 -1.81 15.62
N TYR A 180 -5.93 -2.46 15.61
CA TYR A 180 -5.77 -3.75 14.96
C TYR A 180 -6.72 -4.80 15.55
N ASN A 181 -6.85 -4.84 16.88
CA ASN A 181 -7.77 -5.72 17.57
C ASN A 181 -9.24 -5.43 17.22
N LYS A 182 -9.63 -4.14 17.15
CA LYS A 182 -10.99 -3.72 16.76
C LYS A 182 -11.35 -4.21 15.36
N HIS A 183 -10.46 -4.03 14.39
CA HIS A 183 -10.71 -4.46 13.00
C HIS A 183 -10.77 -5.99 12.87
N ASN A 184 -9.92 -6.72 13.59
CA ASN A 184 -9.92 -8.19 13.53
C ASN A 184 -11.15 -8.81 14.20
N LYS A 185 -11.59 -8.28 15.34
CA LYS A 185 -12.79 -8.78 16.05
C LYS A 185 -14.04 -8.72 15.16
N SER A 186 -14.23 -7.62 14.42
CA SER A 186 -15.37 -7.47 13.51
C SER A 186 -15.36 -8.49 12.36
N THR A 187 -14.17 -8.93 11.94
CA THR A 187 -14.01 -9.92 10.87
C THR A 187 -14.33 -11.33 11.37
N THR A 188 -13.84 -11.70 12.55
CA THR A 188 -14.15 -13.02 13.14
C THR A 188 -15.62 -13.17 13.50
N GLU A 189 -16.27 -12.13 14.04
CA GLU A 189 -17.70 -12.19 14.37
C GLU A 189 -18.58 -12.22 13.11
N SER A 190 -18.23 -11.46 12.06
CA SER A 190 -18.97 -11.50 10.80
C SER A 190 -18.78 -12.81 10.05
N ILE A 191 -17.59 -13.42 10.14
CA ILE A 191 -17.31 -14.76 9.61
C ILE A 191 -18.11 -15.81 10.39
N ALA A 192 -18.10 -15.76 11.72
CA ALA A 192 -18.90 -16.68 12.56
C ALA A 192 -20.39 -16.62 12.18
N ARG A 193 -20.97 -15.43 12.07
CA ARG A 193 -22.36 -15.25 11.63
C ARG A 193 -22.62 -15.71 10.19
N ARG A 194 -21.61 -15.73 9.33
CA ARG A 194 -21.73 -16.19 7.94
C ARG A 194 -21.66 -17.71 7.85
N PHE A 195 -20.83 -18.35 8.67
CA PHE A 195 -20.81 -19.81 8.79
C PHE A 195 -22.10 -20.35 9.42
N GLU A 196 -22.66 -19.64 10.41
CA GLU A 196 -23.98 -19.98 10.97
C GLU A 196 -25.12 -19.90 9.93
N ARG A 197 -25.02 -19.01 8.92
CA ARG A 197 -26.03 -18.88 7.86
C ARG A 197 -25.82 -19.76 6.63
N ALA A 198 -24.62 -20.32 6.44
CA ALA A 198 -24.32 -21.17 5.28
C ALA A 198 -24.67 -22.65 5.52
N ALA A 199 -25.13 -23.00 6.73
CA ALA A 199 -25.58 -24.33 7.10
C ALA A 199 -27.07 -24.59 6.74
N ASP A 200 -27.56 -24.01 5.64
CA ASP A 200 -28.81 -24.47 5.02
C ASP A 200 -28.48 -25.70 4.14
N PRO A 201 -29.13 -26.86 4.34
CA PRO A 201 -28.82 -28.07 3.59
C PRO A 201 -29.26 -27.93 2.13
N GLU A 202 -28.31 -28.04 1.18
CA GLU A 202 -28.64 -28.23 -0.24
C GLU A 202 -29.39 -29.57 -0.38
N PRO A 203 -30.55 -29.62 -1.08
CA PRO A 203 -31.32 -30.86 -1.21
C PRO A 203 -30.49 -31.97 -1.87
N PRO A 204 -30.71 -33.23 -1.47
CA PRO A 204 -29.85 -34.35 -1.84
C PRO A 204 -29.80 -34.55 -3.35
N ARG A 205 -28.58 -34.52 -3.92
CA ARG A 205 -28.35 -34.95 -5.31
C ARG A 205 -28.48 -36.47 -5.39
N PRO A 206 -29.06 -37.00 -6.49
CA PRO A 206 -29.23 -38.43 -6.68
C PRO A 206 -27.86 -39.15 -6.77
N PRO A 207 -27.78 -40.40 -6.28
CA PRO A 207 -26.53 -41.15 -6.16
C PRO A 207 -25.96 -41.51 -7.54
N SER A 208 -24.69 -41.15 -7.76
CA SER A 208 -23.91 -41.61 -8.91
C SER A 208 -23.44 -43.06 -8.73
N PRO A 209 -23.36 -43.85 -9.81
CA PRO A 209 -23.03 -45.28 -9.76
C PRO A 209 -21.57 -45.58 -9.34
N PRO A 210 -21.32 -46.78 -8.77
CA PRO A 210 -20.03 -47.14 -8.18
C PRO A 210 -18.93 -47.38 -9.24
N PRO A 211 -17.67 -46.96 -8.97
CA PRO A 211 -16.54 -47.25 -9.84
C PRO A 211 -16.06 -48.70 -9.70
N ARG A 212 -15.69 -49.31 -10.84
CA ARG A 212 -15.10 -50.65 -10.93
C ARG A 212 -13.62 -50.69 -10.49
N PRO A 213 -13.13 -51.82 -9.96
CA PRO A 213 -11.74 -51.99 -9.56
C PRO A 213 -10.87 -52.50 -10.72
N THR A 214 -9.71 -51.87 -10.96
CA THR A 214 -8.62 -52.45 -11.76
C THR A 214 -7.25 -52.23 -11.11
N THR A 215 -6.70 -53.34 -10.62
CA THR A 215 -5.30 -53.82 -10.63
C THR A 215 -4.15 -53.04 -9.97
N PRO A 216 -3.20 -53.73 -9.31
CA PRO A 216 -2.03 -53.14 -8.65
C PRO A 216 -0.78 -53.16 -9.55
N ARG A 217 0.04 -52.09 -9.54
CA ARG A 217 1.47 -52.18 -9.92
C ARG A 217 2.36 -51.06 -9.36
N CYS A 218 3.43 -51.53 -8.70
CA CYS A 218 4.77 -50.97 -8.45
C CYS A 218 5.00 -49.79 -7.47
N PRO A 219 5.92 -49.94 -6.48
CA PRO A 219 6.25 -48.92 -5.49
C PRO A 219 7.53 -48.14 -5.87
N ALA A 220 7.41 -46.83 -6.07
CA ALA A 220 8.55 -45.91 -6.08
C ALA A 220 8.12 -44.50 -5.65
N ALA A 221 8.05 -44.23 -4.34
CA ALA A 221 8.12 -42.89 -3.73
C ALA A 221 7.89 -43.00 -2.21
N ARG A 222 8.96 -42.90 -1.39
CA ARG A 222 8.84 -42.86 0.08
C ARG A 222 8.90 -41.44 0.68
N ALA A 223 8.73 -40.38 -0.11
CA ALA A 223 8.73 -38.99 0.38
C ALA A 223 7.38 -38.24 0.22
N GLY A 224 6.31 -38.91 -0.24
CA GLY A 224 4.98 -38.30 -0.44
C GLY A 224 3.87 -38.78 0.50
N LYS A 225 4.16 -39.79 1.35
CA LYS A 225 3.12 -40.45 2.17
C LYS A 225 2.61 -39.59 3.32
N GLY A 226 3.45 -38.72 3.89
CA GLY A 226 3.04 -37.82 4.98
C GLY A 226 1.93 -36.85 4.56
N ALA A 227 2.05 -36.24 3.37
CA ALA A 227 1.08 -35.28 2.88
C ALA A 227 -0.26 -35.90 2.46
N GLN A 228 -0.31 -37.21 2.18
CA GLN A 228 -1.55 -37.94 1.92
C GLN A 228 -2.23 -38.33 3.25
N LEU A 229 -1.46 -38.84 4.21
CA LEU A 229 -1.98 -39.16 5.55
C LEU A 229 -2.55 -37.93 6.26
N GLU A 230 -1.89 -36.77 6.18
CA GLU A 230 -2.42 -35.53 6.79
C GLU A 230 -3.76 -35.09 6.21
N LYS A 231 -4.02 -35.37 4.93
CA LYS A 231 -5.31 -35.06 4.30
C LYS A 231 -6.39 -36.03 4.75
N GLU A 232 -6.05 -37.32 4.82
CA GLU A 232 -6.95 -38.37 5.27
C GLU A 232 -7.35 -38.19 6.74
N ILE A 233 -6.39 -37.82 7.61
CA ILE A 233 -6.66 -37.49 9.02
C ILE A 233 -7.59 -36.27 9.13
N LYS A 234 -7.38 -35.24 8.30
CA LYS A 234 -8.27 -34.06 8.29
C LYS A 234 -9.67 -34.39 7.81
N GLU A 235 -9.82 -35.24 6.80
CA GLU A 235 -11.13 -35.69 6.31
C GLU A 235 -11.86 -36.55 7.36
N LEU A 236 -11.14 -37.44 8.05
CA LEU A 236 -11.71 -38.24 9.14
C LEU A 236 -12.14 -37.39 10.33
N ASN A 237 -11.31 -36.43 10.77
CA ASN A 237 -11.68 -35.52 11.86
C ASN A 237 -12.90 -34.67 11.50
N LEU A 238 -12.99 -34.19 10.26
CA LEU A 238 -14.16 -33.44 9.77
C LEU A 238 -15.43 -34.31 9.81
N GLN A 239 -15.32 -35.59 9.47
CA GLN A 239 -16.44 -36.53 9.53
C GLN A 239 -16.86 -36.83 10.98
N GLN A 240 -15.90 -36.97 11.91
CA GLN A 240 -16.20 -37.17 13.33
C GLN A 240 -16.86 -35.92 13.94
N GLU A 241 -16.35 -34.73 13.65
CA GLU A 241 -16.94 -33.46 14.10
C GLU A 241 -18.37 -33.28 13.57
N MET A 242 -18.63 -33.72 12.33
CA MET A 242 -19.99 -33.76 11.77
C MET A 242 -20.93 -34.75 12.46
N GLN A 243 -20.42 -35.87 12.98
CA GLN A 243 -21.22 -36.85 13.72
C GLN A 243 -21.48 -36.41 15.17
N GLU A 244 -20.55 -35.68 15.78
CA GLU A 244 -20.66 -35.14 17.14
C GLU A 244 -21.49 -33.85 17.21
N CYS A 245 -21.80 -33.23 16.08
CA CYS A 245 -22.64 -32.05 16.01
C CYS A 245 -24.08 -32.38 16.40
N THR A 246 -24.38 -32.25 17.70
CA THR A 246 -25.72 -32.40 18.29
C THR A 246 -26.63 -31.19 18.06
N PHE A 247 -26.14 -30.17 17.34
CA PHE A 247 -26.91 -28.97 17.03
C PHE A 247 -27.97 -29.27 15.97
N HIS A 248 -29.20 -29.49 16.44
CA HIS A 248 -30.39 -29.61 15.61
C HIS A 248 -31.12 -28.26 15.65
N PRO A 249 -30.80 -27.30 14.76
CA PRO A 249 -31.49 -26.03 14.75
C PRO A 249 -32.97 -26.31 14.51
N GLN A 250 -33.81 -25.95 15.48
CA GLN A 250 -35.25 -25.95 15.32
C GLN A 250 -35.58 -24.84 14.32
N LEU A 251 -35.57 -25.18 13.03
CA LEU A 251 -36.06 -24.31 11.98
C LEU A 251 -37.53 -24.07 12.28
N ILE A 252 -37.83 -22.92 12.87
CA ILE A 252 -39.20 -22.43 13.00
C ILE A 252 -39.76 -22.48 11.59
N ALA A 253 -40.76 -23.35 11.37
CA ALA A 253 -41.46 -23.49 10.11
C ALA A 253 -42.16 -22.16 9.82
N SER A 254 -41.41 -21.20 9.28
CA SER A 254 -41.95 -19.94 8.85
C SER A 254 -42.90 -20.27 7.72
N THR A 255 -44.20 -20.19 8.04
CA THR A 255 -45.29 -20.31 7.08
C THR A 255 -44.91 -19.48 5.86
N PRO A 256 -45.00 -20.04 4.64
CA PRO A 256 -44.60 -19.35 3.41
C PRO A 256 -45.58 -18.21 3.15
N GLN A 257 -45.34 -17.08 3.81
CA GLN A 257 -46.02 -15.83 3.53
C GLN A 257 -45.55 -15.46 2.13
N ARG A 258 -46.45 -15.58 1.15
CA ARG A 258 -46.26 -15.25 -0.27
C ARG A 258 -45.66 -13.85 -0.42
N ARG A 259 -44.35 -13.72 -0.28
CA ARG A 259 -43.61 -12.56 -0.73
C ARG A 259 -43.61 -12.67 -2.24
N ALA A 260 -44.29 -11.72 -2.90
CA ALA A 260 -44.25 -11.56 -4.35
C ALA A 260 -42.81 -11.73 -4.83
N ALA A 261 -42.60 -12.58 -5.84
CA ALA A 261 -41.29 -12.92 -6.37
C ALA A 261 -40.49 -11.63 -6.55
N SER A 262 -39.44 -11.45 -5.75
CA SER A 262 -38.57 -10.30 -5.87
C SER A 262 -38.06 -10.28 -7.31
N PRO A 263 -38.08 -9.11 -7.98
CA PRO A 263 -37.75 -9.03 -9.39
C PRO A 263 -36.36 -9.62 -9.60
N HIS A 264 -36.31 -10.74 -10.33
CA HIS A 264 -35.09 -11.44 -10.65
C HIS A 264 -34.13 -10.45 -11.32
N VAL A 265 -33.02 -10.15 -10.65
CA VAL A 265 -32.06 -9.14 -11.12
C VAL A 265 -31.55 -9.57 -12.49
N ARG A 266 -31.93 -8.83 -13.54
CA ARG A 266 -31.53 -9.14 -14.92
C ARG A 266 -30.01 -9.31 -14.96
N ASN A 267 -29.54 -10.40 -15.56
CA ASN A 267 -28.13 -10.77 -15.71
C ASN A 267 -27.41 -11.23 -14.44
N PHE A 268 -28.13 -11.67 -13.38
CA PHE A 268 -27.51 -12.27 -12.20
C PHE A 268 -26.59 -13.45 -12.58
N GLU A 269 -27.10 -14.39 -13.38
CA GLU A 269 -26.35 -15.56 -13.81
C GLU A 269 -25.10 -15.21 -14.62
N ALA A 270 -25.23 -14.28 -15.56
CA ALA A 270 -24.09 -13.79 -16.36
C ALA A 270 -23.02 -13.13 -15.48
N THR A 271 -23.43 -12.46 -14.41
CA THR A 271 -22.51 -11.83 -13.45
C THR A 271 -21.81 -12.88 -12.57
N VAL A 272 -22.55 -13.87 -12.08
CA VAL A 272 -21.98 -15.02 -11.34
C VAL A 272 -20.99 -15.79 -12.21
N MET A 273 -21.30 -16.01 -13.49
CA MET A 273 -20.40 -16.68 -14.43
C MET A 273 -19.11 -15.89 -14.68
N ARG A 274 -19.19 -14.57 -14.86
CA ARG A 274 -18.00 -13.70 -14.96
C ARG A 274 -17.13 -13.77 -13.72
N MET A 275 -17.75 -13.76 -12.54
CA MET A 275 -17.04 -13.83 -11.26
C MET A 275 -16.34 -15.18 -11.08
N LYS A 276 -17.01 -16.30 -11.38
CA LYS A 276 -16.43 -17.65 -11.37
C LYS A 276 -15.25 -17.78 -12.36
N GLN A 277 -15.38 -17.21 -13.56
CA GLN A 277 -14.30 -17.21 -14.55
C GLN A 277 -13.09 -16.40 -14.08
N ALA A 278 -13.30 -15.21 -13.52
CA ALA A 278 -12.23 -14.37 -12.97
C ALA A 278 -11.47 -15.11 -11.85
N GLN A 279 -12.19 -15.78 -10.94
CA GLN A 279 -11.58 -16.57 -9.87
C GLN A 279 -10.77 -17.76 -10.42
N LYS A 280 -11.31 -18.48 -11.42
CA LYS A 280 -10.59 -19.58 -12.09
C LYS A 280 -9.31 -19.11 -12.77
N GLN A 281 -9.33 -17.94 -13.42
CA GLN A 281 -8.13 -17.35 -14.03
C GLN A 281 -7.10 -16.94 -12.97
N HIS A 282 -7.54 -16.33 -11.86
CA HIS A 282 -6.65 -15.94 -10.77
C HIS A 282 -5.96 -17.17 -10.15
N GLN A 283 -6.71 -18.26 -9.91
CA GLN A 283 -6.13 -19.52 -9.43
C GLN A 283 -5.13 -20.13 -10.41
N ARG A 284 -5.36 -20.03 -11.73
CA ARG A 284 -4.39 -20.49 -12.74
C ARG A 284 -3.09 -19.69 -12.66
N ARG A 285 -3.16 -18.35 -12.56
CA ARG A 285 -1.97 -17.50 -12.42
C ARG A 285 -1.19 -17.79 -11.15
N LEU A 286 -1.88 -18.00 -10.03
CA LEU A 286 -1.25 -18.40 -8.77
C LEU A 286 -0.56 -19.76 -8.91
N LYS A 287 -1.22 -20.74 -9.53
CA LYS A 287 -0.61 -22.06 -9.81
C LYS A 287 0.60 -21.93 -10.71
N GLU A 288 0.57 -21.07 -11.73
CA GLU A 288 1.71 -20.83 -12.64
C GLU A 288 2.86 -20.11 -11.94
N GLN A 289 2.58 -19.11 -11.11
CA GLN A 289 3.59 -18.40 -10.30
C GLN A 289 4.22 -19.32 -9.25
N ASN A 290 3.42 -20.17 -8.60
CA ASN A 290 3.87 -21.11 -7.59
C ASN A 290 4.39 -22.42 -8.19
N ARG A 291 4.29 -22.62 -9.52
CA ARG A 291 4.83 -23.79 -10.19
C ARG A 291 6.34 -23.66 -10.20
N ILE A 292 6.98 -24.31 -9.23
CA ILE A 292 8.40 -24.60 -9.28
C ILE A 292 8.60 -25.42 -10.56
N PRO A 293 9.40 -24.95 -11.54
CA PRO A 293 9.59 -25.68 -12.79
C PRO A 293 10.18 -27.04 -12.47
N ALA A 294 9.37 -28.09 -12.64
CA ALA A 294 9.76 -29.46 -12.38
C ALA A 294 10.89 -29.84 -13.34
N GLY A 295 12.13 -29.85 -12.84
CA GLY A 295 13.23 -30.72 -13.24
C GLY A 295 13.81 -30.62 -14.66
N GLU A 296 13.02 -30.41 -15.71
CA GLU A 296 13.50 -30.54 -17.10
C GLU A 296 14.53 -29.47 -17.47
N LYS A 297 14.43 -28.28 -16.87
CA LYS A 297 15.50 -27.27 -16.97
C LYS A 297 16.71 -27.59 -16.10
N TYR A 298 16.51 -28.27 -14.96
CA TYR A 298 17.61 -28.66 -14.09
C TYR A 298 18.47 -29.75 -14.72
N GLU A 299 17.89 -30.69 -15.49
CA GLU A 299 18.69 -31.64 -16.27
C GLU A 299 19.49 -30.97 -17.37
N LYS A 300 18.90 -30.01 -18.10
CA LYS A 300 19.64 -29.24 -19.11
C LYS A 300 20.78 -28.44 -18.47
N LEU A 301 20.55 -27.82 -17.31
CA LEU A 301 21.57 -27.11 -16.53
C LEU A 301 22.64 -28.07 -15.94
N ARG A 302 22.26 -29.29 -15.55
CA ARG A 302 23.18 -30.32 -15.05
C ARG A 302 24.05 -30.91 -16.16
N ARG A 303 23.52 -31.01 -17.39
CA ARG A 303 24.27 -31.43 -18.59
C ARG A 303 25.24 -30.37 -19.08
N LEU A 304 25.08 -29.10 -18.71
CA LEU A 304 26.04 -28.03 -19.03
C LEU A 304 27.35 -28.12 -18.23
N GLY A 305 27.49 -29.13 -17.35
CA GLY A 305 28.67 -29.32 -16.51
C GLY A 305 28.82 -28.21 -15.47
N PRO A 306 29.76 -28.36 -14.53
CA PRO A 306 30.16 -27.26 -13.66
C PRO A 306 30.88 -26.23 -14.52
N GLN A 307 30.14 -25.36 -15.20
CA GLN A 307 30.72 -24.13 -15.70
C GLN A 307 31.18 -23.37 -14.45
N PRO A 308 32.48 -23.03 -14.32
CA PRO A 308 32.90 -22.14 -13.24
C PRO A 308 31.97 -20.94 -13.30
N PHE A 309 31.49 -20.52 -12.14
CA PHE A 309 30.79 -19.26 -11.96
C PHE A 309 31.73 -18.17 -12.47
N SER A 310 31.71 -17.96 -13.78
CA SER A 310 32.04 -16.67 -14.33
C SER A 310 31.04 -15.78 -13.63
N CYS A 311 31.53 -15.07 -12.62
CA CYS A 311 31.00 -13.81 -12.17
C CYS A 311 31.00 -12.85 -13.36
N ALA A 312 30.32 -13.20 -14.45
CA ALA A 312 29.64 -12.25 -15.26
C ALA A 312 28.54 -11.71 -14.34
N PHE A 313 28.94 -10.80 -13.46
CA PHE A 313 28.31 -9.50 -13.41
C PHE A 313 28.07 -9.05 -14.87
N ARG A 314 27.06 -9.62 -15.53
CA ARG A 314 26.25 -8.86 -16.45
C ARG A 314 25.54 -7.86 -15.54
N ARG A 315 26.30 -6.87 -15.06
CA ARG A 315 25.85 -5.49 -15.04
C ARG A 315 25.22 -5.38 -16.41
N ARG A 316 23.90 -5.53 -16.47
CA ARG A 316 23.12 -5.07 -17.61
C ARG A 316 23.28 -3.56 -17.50
N SER A 317 24.47 -3.05 -17.85
CA SER A 317 24.68 -1.66 -18.14
C SER A 317 23.71 -1.44 -19.27
N LYS A 318 22.54 -0.91 -18.91
CA LYS A 318 21.58 -0.47 -19.92
C LYS A 318 22.41 0.40 -20.87
N PRO A 319 22.39 0.11 -22.18
CA PRO A 319 23.16 0.88 -23.13
C PRO A 319 22.89 2.36 -22.86
N LYS A 320 23.94 3.18 -22.74
CA LYS A 320 23.75 4.60 -22.54
C LYS A 320 23.05 5.13 -23.80
N PRO A 321 21.95 5.90 -23.69
CA PRO A 321 21.32 6.48 -24.86
C PRO A 321 22.32 7.38 -25.58
N LEU A 322 22.33 7.29 -26.90
CA LEU A 322 23.20 8.10 -27.75
C LEU A 322 22.80 9.57 -27.69
N VAL A 323 21.49 9.83 -27.77
CA VAL A 323 20.93 11.18 -27.80
C VAL A 323 19.65 11.22 -26.97
N TYR A 324 19.43 12.35 -26.29
CA TYR A 324 18.15 12.66 -25.68
C TYR A 324 17.41 13.68 -26.55
N VAL A 325 16.19 13.34 -26.96
CA VAL A 325 15.33 14.22 -27.76
C VAL A 325 14.23 14.78 -26.87
N ASP A 326 14.13 16.11 -26.80
CA ASP A 326 13.06 16.79 -26.06
C ASP A 326 11.84 16.94 -26.97
N VAL A 327 10.74 16.25 -26.62
CA VAL A 327 9.48 16.23 -27.36
C VAL A 327 8.46 17.09 -26.62
N LYS A 328 7.80 18.01 -27.32
CA LYS A 328 6.66 18.77 -26.76
C LYS A 328 5.43 17.87 -26.77
N VAL A 329 4.87 17.63 -25.58
CA VAL A 329 3.82 16.63 -25.35
C VAL A 329 2.42 17.27 -25.26
N GLY A 330 2.37 18.58 -25.04
CA GLY A 330 1.15 19.39 -24.93
C GLY A 330 1.48 20.82 -24.51
N SER A 331 0.45 21.66 -24.30
CA SER A 331 0.61 23.08 -23.92
C SER A 331 1.41 23.23 -22.63
N GLY A 332 2.70 23.53 -22.77
CA GLY A 332 3.63 23.77 -21.66
C GLY A 332 4.36 22.54 -21.10
N ARG A 333 4.23 21.34 -21.69
CA ARG A 333 4.95 20.13 -21.24
C ARG A 333 5.96 19.64 -22.27
N THR A 334 7.21 19.48 -21.84
CA THR A 334 8.29 18.83 -22.59
C THR A 334 8.67 17.52 -21.92
N GLY A 335 8.82 16.45 -22.70
CA GLY A 335 9.26 15.14 -22.24
C GLY A 335 10.51 14.71 -23.01
N ARG A 336 11.45 14.05 -22.32
CA ARG A 336 12.74 13.66 -22.90
C ARG A 336 12.76 12.17 -23.25
N VAL A 337 13.11 11.83 -24.48
CA VAL A 337 13.22 10.44 -24.98
C VAL A 337 14.69 10.12 -25.26
N GLY A 338 15.21 9.05 -24.66
CA GLY A 338 16.57 8.55 -24.96
C GLY A 338 16.55 7.62 -26.16
N VAL A 339 17.32 7.94 -27.20
CA VAL A 339 17.48 7.16 -28.44
C VAL A 339 18.74 6.30 -28.31
N HIS A 340 18.64 5.02 -28.60
CA HIS A 340 19.77 4.08 -28.58
C HIS A 340 20.23 3.72 -29.99
N GLU A 341 21.41 3.11 -30.08
CA GLU A 341 21.93 2.60 -31.34
C GLU A 341 21.02 1.50 -31.89
N GLY A 342 20.54 1.68 -33.13
CA GLY A 342 19.62 0.75 -33.79
C GLY A 342 18.12 1.03 -33.59
N ASP A 343 17.75 2.07 -32.85
CA ASP A 343 16.34 2.49 -32.75
C ASP A 343 15.86 3.16 -34.05
N ASP A 344 14.71 2.73 -34.59
CA ASP A 344 14.05 3.41 -35.71
C ASP A 344 13.17 4.56 -35.19
N PHE A 345 13.51 5.80 -35.57
CA PHE A 345 12.79 7.01 -35.18
C PHE A 345 11.31 6.99 -35.62
N ARG A 346 10.99 6.35 -36.74
CA ARG A 346 9.60 6.26 -37.21
C ARG A 346 8.76 5.40 -36.28
N VAL A 347 9.37 4.37 -35.71
CA VAL A 347 8.75 3.46 -34.75
C VAL A 347 8.58 4.12 -33.39
N LEU A 348 9.61 4.82 -32.89
CA LEU A 348 9.56 5.60 -31.64
C LEU A 348 8.52 6.73 -31.67
N ALA A 349 8.31 7.35 -32.84
CA ALA A 349 7.31 8.40 -33.01
C ALA A 349 5.87 7.89 -33.21
N ARG A 350 5.70 6.68 -33.79
CA ARG A 350 4.38 6.18 -34.21
C ARG A 350 3.76 5.11 -33.33
N GLN A 351 4.49 4.32 -32.56
CA GLN A 351 3.91 3.11 -31.95
C GLN A 351 2.90 3.40 -30.82
N PRO A 352 1.61 3.03 -30.98
CA PRO A 352 0.77 2.64 -29.85
C PRO A 352 1.27 1.28 -29.33
N ALA A 353 1.26 1.13 -28.00
CA ALA A 353 1.96 0.09 -27.25
C ALA A 353 1.74 -1.36 -27.76
N VAL A 354 2.76 -1.94 -28.42
CA VAL A 354 2.88 -3.40 -28.51
C VAL A 354 3.53 -3.91 -27.22
N LYS A 355 2.86 -4.88 -26.61
CA LYS A 355 3.06 -5.38 -25.26
C LYS A 355 4.36 -6.19 -25.18
N GLY A 356 5.46 -5.56 -24.75
CA GLY A 356 6.71 -6.29 -24.60
C GLY A 356 7.83 -5.48 -23.97
N GLU A 357 8.43 -4.55 -24.72
CA GLU A 357 9.78 -4.12 -24.35
C GLU A 357 10.10 -2.62 -24.39
N ASN A 358 9.23 -1.73 -24.92
CA ASN A 358 9.53 -0.29 -24.89
C ASN A 358 8.66 0.51 -23.92
N ARG A 359 9.35 1.12 -22.94
CA ARG A 359 8.79 2.00 -21.93
C ARG A 359 8.25 3.28 -22.58
N ASN A 360 6.95 3.26 -22.85
CA ASN A 360 5.99 4.13 -22.18
C ASN A 360 6.26 5.65 -22.24
N PHE A 361 6.54 6.27 -23.39
CA PHE A 361 6.42 7.74 -23.43
C PHE A 361 4.97 8.16 -23.12
N ALA A 362 3.99 7.60 -23.84
CA ALA A 362 2.57 7.88 -23.61
C ALA A 362 2.08 7.52 -22.19
N LYS A 363 2.54 6.41 -21.58
CA LYS A 363 2.15 6.08 -20.19
C LYS A 363 2.87 6.91 -19.14
N THR A 364 4.12 7.32 -19.36
CA THR A 364 4.84 8.19 -18.42
C THR A 364 4.20 9.58 -18.39
N PHE A 365 3.71 10.06 -19.53
CA PHE A 365 3.06 11.37 -19.66
C PHE A 365 1.52 11.32 -19.67
N GLN A 366 0.91 10.15 -19.46
CA GLN A 366 -0.55 9.91 -19.40
C GLN A 366 -1.34 10.48 -20.59
N LEU A 367 -0.77 10.42 -21.80
CA LEU A 367 -1.36 11.04 -23.00
C LEU A 367 -2.68 10.40 -23.47
N ASP A 368 -2.95 9.18 -23.06
CA ASP A 368 -4.09 8.40 -23.57
C ASP A 368 -5.45 8.81 -22.99
N ARG A 369 -5.51 9.71 -21.99
CA ARG A 369 -6.79 10.11 -21.38
C ARG A 369 -7.56 11.17 -22.16
N ASP A 370 -6.88 12.01 -22.93
CA ASP A 370 -7.51 13.13 -23.65
C ASP A 370 -7.44 13.02 -25.18
N ALA A 371 -6.77 11.98 -25.70
CA ALA A 371 -6.72 11.68 -27.13
C ALA A 371 -8.08 11.15 -27.63
N ARG A 372 -9.09 12.03 -27.70
CA ARG A 372 -10.25 11.81 -28.57
C ARG A 372 -9.69 11.71 -30.00
N PRO A 373 -10.11 10.73 -30.80
CA PRO A 373 -9.68 10.67 -32.20
C PRO A 373 -10.05 12.00 -32.85
N ILE A 374 -9.04 12.71 -33.36
CA ILE A 374 -9.24 13.90 -34.18
C ILE A 374 -10.07 13.41 -35.36
N ARG A 375 -11.37 13.72 -35.34
CA ARG A 375 -12.20 13.60 -36.54
C ARG A 375 -11.56 14.53 -37.55
N THR A 376 -11.00 13.95 -38.61
CA THR A 376 -10.66 14.66 -39.83
C THR A 376 -11.95 15.32 -40.32
N LEU A 377 -12.12 16.61 -40.00
CA LEU A 377 -13.15 17.44 -40.58
C LEU A 377 -12.70 17.70 -42.01
N SER A 378 -13.34 17.01 -42.95
CA SER A 378 -13.36 17.37 -44.36
C SER A 378 -13.89 18.79 -44.48
N LEU A 379 -13.10 19.67 -45.09
CA LEU A 379 -13.55 20.95 -45.62
C LEU A 379 -14.69 20.69 -46.62
N GLY A 380 -15.86 21.31 -46.38
CA GLY A 380 -16.96 21.26 -47.32
C GLY A 380 -18.22 21.93 -46.80
N GLU A 381 -18.45 23.14 -47.32
CA GLU A 381 -19.72 23.86 -47.48
C GLU A 381 -20.14 24.95 -46.47
N PRO A 382 -20.44 26.17 -46.97
CA PRO A 382 -21.02 27.26 -46.19
C PRO A 382 -22.55 27.23 -46.28
N GLY A 383 -23.22 27.08 -45.12
CA GLY A 383 -24.68 27.17 -45.01
C GLY A 383 -25.09 28.21 -43.98
N PHE A 384 -25.79 29.24 -44.45
CA PHE A 384 -26.41 30.34 -43.72
C PHE A 384 -27.28 29.89 -42.51
N GLY A 385 -27.37 30.73 -41.46
CA GLY A 385 -28.47 30.62 -40.49
C GLY A 385 -28.33 31.30 -39.13
N THR A 386 -28.63 32.60 -39.08
CA THR A 386 -29.35 33.34 -38.02
C THR A 386 -28.88 33.31 -36.55
N LEU A 387 -28.27 34.44 -36.16
CA LEU A 387 -28.59 35.31 -35.01
C LEU A 387 -29.41 34.73 -33.84
N SER A 388 -28.82 34.76 -32.64
CA SER A 388 -29.54 35.17 -31.44
C SER A 388 -28.59 35.87 -30.45
N LYS A 389 -29.08 36.98 -29.94
CA LYS A 389 -28.42 38.06 -29.19
C LYS A 389 -28.06 37.65 -27.76
N GLY A 390 -27.04 38.32 -27.20
CA GLY A 390 -27.06 38.66 -25.77
C GLY A 390 -25.73 38.46 -25.04
N CYS A 391 -24.88 39.50 -25.03
CA CYS A 391 -24.64 40.32 -23.83
C CYS A 391 -23.43 41.24 -24.04
N LEU A 392 -23.75 42.54 -24.04
CA LEU A 392 -22.83 43.66 -23.92
C LEU A 392 -22.41 43.87 -22.46
N ARG A 393 -21.32 44.65 -22.31
CA ARG A 393 -20.73 45.29 -21.11
C ARG A 393 -19.50 44.57 -20.57
N LEU A 394 -18.37 45.21 -20.31
CA LEU A 394 -17.97 46.62 -20.39
C LEU A 394 -16.42 46.63 -20.46
N ALA A 395 -15.87 47.41 -21.39
CA ALA A 395 -14.47 47.83 -21.37
C ALA A 395 -14.29 49.00 -20.38
N ARG A 396 -13.07 49.16 -19.85
CA ARG A 396 -12.29 50.43 -19.67
C ARG A 396 -11.19 50.20 -18.62
N LEU A 397 -9.92 50.25 -19.05
CA LEU A 397 -9.00 51.41 -19.10
C LEU A 397 -8.25 51.59 -17.77
N ALA A 398 -6.91 51.48 -17.85
CA ALA A 398 -5.97 52.42 -17.25
C ALA A 398 -4.55 52.13 -17.75
N ASP A 399 -4.03 53.03 -18.58
CA ASP A 399 -2.61 53.24 -18.85
C ASP A 399 -1.99 54.13 -17.76
N ALA A 400 -0.70 53.92 -17.46
CA ALA A 400 0.31 54.90 -17.01
C ALA A 400 1.65 54.14 -16.84
N GLU A 401 2.71 54.36 -17.65
CA GLU A 401 3.71 55.44 -17.55
C GLU A 401 4.26 55.62 -16.12
N THR A 402 5.54 55.73 -15.77
CA THR A 402 6.87 55.83 -16.41
C THR A 402 7.91 55.60 -15.28
N GLY A 403 9.19 55.35 -15.59
CA GLY A 403 10.26 55.56 -14.59
C GLY A 403 11.54 54.75 -14.78
N LYS A 404 12.45 55.22 -15.65
CA LYS A 404 13.87 54.83 -15.70
C LYS A 404 14.62 55.50 -14.55
N VAL A 405 15.45 54.75 -13.81
CA VAL A 405 16.72 55.27 -13.24
C VAL A 405 17.80 54.22 -13.47
N ALA A 406 18.85 54.65 -14.17
CA ALA A 406 20.06 53.91 -14.41
C ALA A 406 20.99 54.04 -13.19
N ALA A 407 21.63 52.95 -12.79
CA ALA A 407 22.88 52.99 -12.04
C ALA A 407 23.81 51.88 -12.56
N LYS A 408 24.93 52.34 -13.12
CA LYS A 408 26.14 51.59 -13.48
C LYS A 408 26.63 50.75 -12.30
N LEU A 409 27.15 49.55 -12.57
CA LEU A 409 28.41 49.03 -12.00
C LEU A 409 28.91 47.88 -12.90
N SER A 410 30.21 47.91 -13.19
CA SER A 410 30.97 47.02 -14.10
C SER A 410 31.05 45.54 -13.65
N PRO A 411 31.47 44.63 -14.55
CA PRO A 411 31.48 43.18 -14.30
C PRO A 411 32.84 42.68 -13.78
N GLU A 412 32.80 41.69 -12.89
CA GLU A 412 33.92 40.80 -12.54
C GLU A 412 33.54 39.36 -13.00
N PRO A 413 34.41 38.62 -13.72
CA PRO A 413 34.09 37.32 -14.26
C PRO A 413 34.50 36.18 -13.31
N GLY A 414 33.63 35.19 -13.13
CA GLY A 414 34.04 33.84 -12.75
C GLY A 414 33.47 33.29 -11.45
N ARG A 415 32.21 32.86 -11.47
CA ARG A 415 31.73 31.63 -10.81
C ARG A 415 30.26 31.37 -11.17
N PRO A 416 29.88 30.17 -11.63
CA PRO A 416 28.48 29.82 -11.79
C PRO A 416 27.87 29.47 -10.42
N GLN A 417 27.16 30.41 -9.80
CA GLN A 417 26.25 30.12 -8.69
C GLN A 417 24.84 29.84 -9.24
N LYS A 418 24.33 28.65 -8.93
CA LYS A 418 22.93 28.28 -9.15
C LYS A 418 22.06 29.02 -8.14
N PHE A 419 21.26 29.98 -8.60
CA PHE A 419 20.14 30.50 -7.83
C PHE A 419 18.96 29.54 -7.99
N ILE A 420 18.64 28.82 -6.92
CA ILE A 420 17.32 28.22 -6.73
C ILE A 420 16.48 29.31 -6.06
N VAL A 421 15.56 29.89 -6.82
CA VAL A 421 14.53 30.79 -6.28
C VAL A 421 13.38 29.91 -5.84
N ASP A 422 13.30 29.62 -4.54
CA ASP A 422 12.09 29.09 -3.93
C ASP A 422 11.07 30.24 -3.81
N GLY A 423 10.15 30.29 -4.76
CA GLY A 423 8.95 31.11 -4.66
C GLY A 423 7.94 30.42 -3.75
N ASP A 424 7.92 30.79 -2.47
CA ASP A 424 6.75 30.62 -1.59
C ASP A 424 6.99 31.25 -0.20
N LYS A 425 7.11 32.59 -0.10
CA LYS A 425 6.86 33.36 1.14
C LYS A 425 6.47 34.82 0.85
N ALA A 426 5.48 35.02 -0.03
CA ALA A 426 4.88 36.33 -0.28
C ALA A 426 3.41 36.35 0.14
N SER A 427 3.13 36.14 1.43
CA SER A 427 1.84 36.42 2.09
C SER A 427 1.95 36.17 3.60
N GLN A 428 2.65 37.05 4.32
CA GLN A 428 2.53 37.26 5.78
C GLN A 428 3.63 38.25 6.19
N LEU A 429 3.33 39.55 6.09
CA LEU A 429 4.00 40.68 6.79
C LEU A 429 3.43 41.99 6.23
N ARG A 430 2.14 42.23 6.50
CA ARG A 430 1.50 43.54 6.43
C ARG A 430 0.42 43.60 7.50
N HIS A 431 0.84 43.56 8.75
CA HIS A 431 0.20 44.16 9.93
C HIS A 431 1.23 44.03 11.06
N VAL A 432 1.36 45.05 11.90
CA VAL A 432 2.40 45.26 12.93
C VAL A 432 3.67 45.98 12.42
N ALA A 433 3.50 47.23 11.98
CA ALA A 433 4.58 48.23 11.94
C ALA A 433 4.01 49.67 11.92
N THR A 434 3.14 50.01 12.88
CA THR A 434 2.73 51.38 13.20
C THR A 434 2.30 51.45 14.67
N ALA A 435 3.25 51.29 15.59
CA ALA A 435 3.07 51.56 17.02
C ALA A 435 4.43 51.54 17.75
N ALA A 436 5.40 52.37 17.36
CA ALA A 436 6.65 52.54 18.13
C ALA A 436 7.46 53.80 17.72
N MET A 437 6.81 54.94 17.44
CA MET A 437 7.49 56.23 17.28
C MET A 437 6.65 57.37 17.86
N ALA A 438 6.38 57.30 19.17
CA ALA A 438 5.64 58.35 19.86
C ALA A 438 6.15 58.68 21.28
N ASP A 439 7.37 58.28 21.68
CA ASP A 439 7.83 58.51 23.07
C ASP A 439 9.31 58.93 23.24
N VAL A 440 9.91 59.65 22.27
CA VAL A 440 11.26 60.23 22.44
C VAL A 440 11.33 61.70 21.97
N GLN A 441 10.33 62.51 22.33
CA GLN A 441 10.41 63.99 22.24
C GLN A 441 9.69 64.68 23.40
N ARG A 442 10.00 64.28 24.65
CA ARG A 442 9.67 65.04 25.86
C ARG A 442 10.80 64.97 26.88
N THR A 443 11.95 65.49 26.51
CA THR A 443 13.00 65.94 27.44
C THR A 443 14.00 66.82 26.70
N GLN A 444 13.52 67.88 26.03
CA GLN A 444 14.28 69.09 25.74
C GLN A 444 13.30 70.26 25.63
N GLU A 445 12.88 70.76 26.79
CA GLU A 445 12.64 72.19 27.10
C GLU A 445 12.56 72.33 28.63
#